data_AF-A0A349M7P2-F1
#
_entry.id   AF-A0A349M7P2-F1
#
_cell.length_a   1.000
_cell.length_b   1.000
_cell.length_c   1.000
_cell.angle_alpha   90.00
_cell.angle_beta   90.00
_cell.angle_gamma   90.00
#
_symmetry.space_group_name_H-M   'P 1'
#
loop_
_entity.id
_entity.type
_entity.pdbx_description
1 polymer ?
#
loop_
_entity_poly.entity_id
_entity_poly.type
_entity_poly.pdbx_seq_one_letter_code
_entity_poly.pdbx_strand_id
1 'polypeptide(L)'
;MLGKPGENMILHVGHTKAKDEEGTRKTVSHQAVTGDIAIIIDGKSLDSELVRLASLLASHGRCNIHLIHFIEVPRTLPLRAGLPEENEKADKLLAEALAITGRAGCHAVAEVVQVRDVGLAIIEEARDREWSLIILGEVRDVHHREHCDRDTMIPYVLAHAPCRVWVVQDPPAEWAAFF
;
A
#
# COMPACT_ATOMS: atom_id res chain seq x y z
N MET A 1 24.74 -29.90 33.03
CA MET A 1 23.39 -29.29 33.08
C MET A 1 23.55 -27.80 32.80
N LEU A 2 23.01 -27.34 31.66
CA LEU A 2 22.59 -25.97 31.24
C LEU A 2 23.63 -24.81 31.35
N GLY A 3 23.87 -23.94 30.37
CA GLY A 3 23.30 -23.64 29.05
C GLY A 3 23.98 -22.38 28.45
N LYS A 4 24.07 -22.33 27.11
CA LYS A 4 24.61 -21.32 26.14
C LYS A 4 24.07 -19.86 26.36
N PRO A 5 24.55 -18.75 25.71
CA PRO A 5 24.82 -18.62 24.26
C PRO A 5 25.86 -17.58 23.76
N GLY A 6 26.13 -17.62 22.44
CA GLY A 6 26.95 -16.62 21.75
C GLY A 6 27.32 -17.05 20.33
N GLU A 7 26.32 -17.26 19.46
CA GLU A 7 26.53 -17.44 18.02
C GLU A 7 26.90 -16.10 17.37
N ASN A 8 28.16 -15.96 16.95
CA ASN A 8 28.55 -14.94 15.98
C ASN A 8 28.20 -15.44 14.58
N MET A 9 27.03 -15.05 14.07
CA MET A 9 26.68 -15.23 12.66
C MET A 9 27.19 -14.03 11.86
N ILE A 10 28.39 -14.18 11.29
CA ILE A 10 28.93 -13.25 10.28
C ILE A 10 28.26 -13.62 8.96
N LEU A 11 27.32 -12.80 8.48
CA LEU A 11 26.71 -12.96 7.17
C LEU A 11 27.74 -12.61 6.10
N HIS A 12 28.37 -13.62 5.50
CA HIS A 12 29.23 -13.44 4.33
C HIS A 12 28.33 -13.23 3.10
N VAL A 13 28.16 -11.97 2.67
CA VAL A 13 27.53 -11.66 1.38
C VAL A 13 28.50 -12.09 0.29
N GLY A 14 28.26 -13.27 -0.29
CA GLY A 14 29.04 -13.80 -1.39
C GLY A 14 28.78 -13.03 -2.68
N HIS A 15 29.69 -12.16 -3.07
CA HIS A 15 29.92 -11.85 -4.47
C HIS A 15 30.78 -12.95 -5.08
N THR A 16 30.21 -13.79 -5.93
CA THR A 16 30.99 -14.64 -6.83
C THR A 16 30.80 -14.17 -8.26
N LYS A 17 31.85 -13.54 -8.81
CA LYS A 17 32.04 -13.45 -10.25
C LYS A 17 32.61 -14.77 -10.77
N ALA A 18 32.07 -15.16 -11.93
CA ALA A 18 32.71 -15.84 -13.05
C ALA A 18 32.35 -17.31 -13.33
N LYS A 19 31.91 -17.45 -14.59
CA LYS A 19 32.15 -18.48 -15.61
C LYS A 19 31.00 -19.43 -15.94
N ASP A 20 30.67 -19.35 -17.22
CA ASP A 20 29.57 -20.00 -17.92
C ASP A 20 29.71 -21.53 -17.89
N GLU A 21 28.59 -22.22 -17.67
CA GLU A 21 28.21 -23.44 -18.37
C GLU A 21 26.77 -23.84 -17.99
N GLU A 22 25.96 -24.01 -19.04
CA GLU A 22 24.64 -24.65 -19.15
C GLU A 22 24.02 -25.20 -17.86
N GLY A 23 23.09 -24.43 -17.29
CA GLY A 23 22.33 -24.86 -16.12
C GLY A 23 20.97 -24.20 -16.12
N THR A 24 19.92 -25.01 -16.29
CA THR A 24 18.50 -24.66 -16.13
C THR A 24 18.34 -23.55 -15.10
N ARG A 25 18.08 -22.33 -15.59
CA ARG A 25 17.72 -21.19 -14.77
C ARG A 25 16.53 -21.65 -13.94
N LYS A 26 16.77 -21.98 -12.67
CA LYS A 26 15.68 -22.17 -11.71
C LYS A 26 15.02 -20.81 -11.63
N THR A 27 14.03 -20.61 -12.47
CA THR A 27 13.12 -19.48 -12.42
C THR A 27 12.57 -19.54 -11.02
N VAL A 28 13.07 -18.66 -10.14
CA VAL A 28 12.37 -18.37 -8.89
C VAL A 28 10.99 -18.01 -9.37
N SER A 29 10.02 -18.89 -9.08
CA SER A 29 8.65 -18.69 -9.47
C SER A 29 8.20 -17.48 -8.67
N HIS A 30 8.40 -16.28 -9.21
CA HIS A 30 7.82 -15.06 -8.68
C HIS A 30 6.34 -15.37 -8.63
N GLN A 31 5.82 -15.54 -7.42
CA GLN A 31 4.42 -15.78 -7.18
C GLN A 31 3.73 -14.49 -7.62
N ALA A 32 3.35 -14.44 -8.89
CA ALA A 32 2.65 -13.30 -9.46
C ALA A 32 1.41 -13.08 -8.62
N VAL A 33 1.16 -11.84 -8.22
CA VAL A 33 -0.10 -11.49 -7.57
C VAL A 33 -1.20 -11.81 -8.58
N THR A 34 -2.01 -12.83 -8.28
CA THR A 34 -3.16 -13.22 -9.09
C THR A 34 -4.39 -12.58 -8.49
N GLY A 35 -4.93 -11.55 -9.15
CA GLY A 35 -6.12 -10.83 -8.73
C GLY A 35 -5.87 -9.34 -8.56
N ASP A 36 -6.95 -8.58 -8.39
CA ASP A 36 -6.90 -7.12 -8.36
C ASP A 36 -6.16 -6.59 -7.12
N ILE A 37 -5.54 -5.43 -7.28
CA ILE A 37 -4.74 -4.75 -6.24
C ILE A 37 -5.44 -3.45 -5.89
N ALA A 38 -5.72 -3.23 -4.61
CA ALA A 38 -6.21 -1.95 -4.12
C ALA A 38 -5.08 -1.15 -3.47
N ILE A 39 -5.05 0.15 -3.76
CA ILE A 39 -4.19 1.12 -3.07
C ILE A 39 -5.09 2.15 -2.42
N ILE A 40 -4.86 2.39 -1.13
CA ILE A 40 -5.53 3.47 -0.42
C ILE A 40 -4.69 4.73 -0.56
N ILE A 41 -5.27 5.74 -1.23
CA ILE A 41 -4.66 7.04 -1.53
C ILE A 41 -5.14 8.02 -0.47
N ASP A 42 -4.23 8.58 0.33
CA ASP A 42 -4.58 9.42 1.48
C ASP A 42 -3.99 10.84 1.42
N GLY A 43 -3.39 11.21 0.29
CA GLY A 43 -2.81 12.52 0.04
C GLY A 43 -1.43 12.73 0.63
N LYS A 44 -0.77 11.65 1.09
CA LYS A 44 0.61 11.70 1.56
C LYS A 44 1.61 11.62 0.41
N SER A 45 2.84 12.05 0.68
CA SER A 45 3.97 11.95 -0.25
C SER A 45 4.22 10.54 -0.79
N LEU A 46 3.89 9.52 0.02
CA LEU A 46 4.13 8.11 -0.29
C LEU A 46 3.19 7.55 -1.37
N ASP A 47 2.02 8.16 -1.61
CA ASP A 47 1.01 7.65 -2.56
C ASP A 47 1.60 7.35 -3.93
N SER A 48 2.42 8.26 -4.46
CA SER A 48 3.04 8.10 -5.77
C SER A 48 3.94 6.86 -5.86
N GLU A 49 4.60 6.49 -4.76
CA GLU A 49 5.47 5.33 -4.69
C GLU A 49 4.67 4.04 -4.54
N LEU A 50 3.58 4.05 -3.76
CA LEU A 50 2.64 2.92 -3.68
C LEU A 50 2.08 2.60 -5.06
N VAL A 51 1.69 3.62 -5.81
CA VAL A 51 1.14 3.46 -7.17
C VAL A 51 2.19 2.88 -8.11
N ARG A 52 3.45 3.32 -8.03
CA ARG A 52 4.55 2.75 -8.82
C ARG A 52 4.83 1.30 -8.44
N LEU A 53 4.79 0.97 -7.14
CA LEU A 53 4.96 -0.41 -6.65
C LEU A 53 3.85 -1.32 -7.19
N ALA A 54 2.58 -0.92 -7.07
CA ALA A 54 1.47 -1.70 -7.60
C ALA A 54 1.56 -1.85 -9.11
N SER A 55 1.96 -0.79 -9.83
CA SER A 55 2.17 -0.86 -11.29
C SER A 55 3.25 -1.88 -11.67
N LEU A 56 4.32 -1.99 -10.87
CA LEU A 56 5.34 -3.02 -11.09
C LEU A 56 4.78 -4.43 -10.86
N LEU A 57 3.98 -4.63 -9.81
CA LEU A 57 3.30 -5.91 -9.55
C LEU A 57 2.32 -6.25 -10.67
N ALA A 58 1.58 -5.25 -11.15
CA ALA A 58 0.56 -5.41 -12.17
C ALA A 58 1.10 -5.61 -13.57
N SER A 59 2.28 -5.07 -13.88
CA SER A 59 2.90 -5.26 -15.21
C SER A 59 3.22 -6.73 -15.53
N HIS A 60 3.31 -7.60 -14.52
CA HIS A 60 3.60 -9.03 -14.68
C HIS A 60 2.33 -9.91 -14.60
N GLY A 61 1.15 -9.35 -14.32
CA GLY A 61 -0.11 -10.05 -14.13
C GLY A 61 -1.27 -9.43 -14.91
N ARG A 62 -2.38 -10.17 -15.07
CA ARG A 62 -3.65 -9.58 -15.54
C ARG A 62 -4.45 -9.07 -14.34
N CYS A 63 -3.93 -8.09 -13.61
CA CYS A 63 -4.62 -7.52 -12.45
C CYS A 63 -4.95 -6.05 -12.69
N ASN A 64 -6.15 -5.65 -12.28
CA ASN A 64 -6.54 -4.25 -12.28
C ASN A 64 -6.06 -3.60 -10.98
N ILE A 65 -5.71 -2.31 -11.09
CA ILE A 65 -5.37 -1.48 -9.95
C ILE A 65 -6.61 -0.68 -9.55
N HIS A 66 -7.03 -0.77 -8.31
CA HIS A 66 -8.10 0.05 -7.72
C HIS A 66 -7.44 1.15 -6.88
N LEU A 67 -7.61 2.41 -7.29
CA LEU A 67 -7.11 3.59 -6.61
C LEU A 67 -8.25 4.20 -5.80
N ILE A 68 -8.18 4.14 -4.47
CA ILE A 68 -9.34 4.45 -3.64
C ILE A 68 -8.98 5.55 -2.67
N HIS A 69 -9.79 6.60 -2.67
CA HIS A 69 -9.73 7.66 -1.67
C HIS A 69 -10.99 7.62 -0.81
N PHE A 70 -10.80 7.50 0.50
CA PHE A 70 -11.90 7.52 1.46
C PHE A 70 -12.10 8.92 2.02
N ILE A 71 -13.32 9.43 1.91
CA ILE A 71 -13.73 10.68 2.57
C ILE A 71 -14.51 10.31 3.82
N GLU A 72 -13.93 10.55 4.98
CA GLU A 72 -14.62 10.33 6.25
C GLU A 72 -15.64 11.44 6.51
N VAL A 73 -16.90 11.07 6.65
CA VAL A 73 -18.01 11.99 6.87
C VAL A 73 -18.25 12.12 8.38
N PRO A 74 -18.14 13.32 8.97
CA PRO A 74 -18.43 13.55 10.39
C PRO A 74 -19.87 13.18 10.73
N ARG A 75 -20.08 12.49 11.87
CA ARG A 75 -21.43 12.02 12.31
C ARG A 75 -22.47 13.14 12.47
N THR A 76 -22.01 14.38 12.61
CA THR A 76 -22.84 15.60 12.64
C THR A 76 -23.47 15.94 11.29
N LEU A 77 -22.93 15.42 10.19
CA LEU A 77 -23.45 15.61 8.83
C LEU A 77 -24.22 14.38 8.34
N PRO A 78 -25.19 14.54 7.42
CA PRO A 78 -25.78 13.42 6.68
C PRO A 78 -24.70 12.60 5.98
N LEU A 79 -24.89 11.28 5.87
CA LEU A 79 -23.89 10.38 5.27
C LEU A 79 -23.55 10.76 3.81
N ARG A 80 -24.53 11.29 3.07
CA ARG A 80 -24.37 11.81 1.70
C ARG A 80 -24.31 13.34 1.67
N ALA A 81 -23.59 13.93 2.61
CA ALA A 81 -23.34 15.37 2.56
C ALA A 81 -22.54 15.70 1.30
N GLY A 82 -22.93 16.78 0.61
CA GLY A 82 -22.10 17.35 -0.43
C GLY A 82 -20.86 17.95 0.21
N LEU A 83 -19.71 17.31 0.01
CA LEU A 83 -18.40 17.76 0.50
C LEU A 83 -17.56 18.23 -0.70
N PRO A 84 -17.87 19.40 -1.30
CA PRO A 84 -17.28 19.81 -2.58
C PRO A 84 -15.76 19.99 -2.49
N GLU A 85 -15.24 20.56 -1.40
CA GLU A 85 -13.81 20.75 -1.21
C GLU A 85 -13.06 19.42 -1.07
N GLU A 86 -13.60 18.47 -0.30
CA GLU A 86 -13.00 17.14 -0.14
C GLU A 86 -13.09 16.32 -1.43
N ASN A 87 -14.19 16.43 -2.17
CA ASN A 87 -14.32 15.80 -3.48
C ASN A 87 -13.30 16.38 -4.48
N GLU A 88 -13.11 17.70 -4.53
CA GLU A 88 -12.14 18.32 -5.44
C GLU A 88 -10.70 17.91 -5.08
N LYS A 89 -10.37 17.80 -3.79
CA LYS A 89 -9.08 17.26 -3.35
C LYS A 89 -8.92 15.79 -3.77
N ALA A 90 -9.93 14.97 -3.53
CA ALA A 90 -9.93 13.56 -3.89
C ALA A 90 -9.72 13.36 -5.40
N ASP A 91 -10.43 14.13 -6.23
CA ASP A 91 -10.31 14.08 -7.68
C ASP A 91 -8.89 14.40 -8.15
N LYS A 92 -8.23 15.40 -7.53
CA LYS A 92 -6.84 15.76 -7.84
C LYS A 92 -5.88 14.61 -7.49
N LEU A 93 -5.99 14.05 -6.28
CA LEU A 93 -5.15 12.94 -5.82
C LEU A 93 -5.28 11.72 -6.74
N LEU A 94 -6.52 11.34 -7.06
CA LEU A 94 -6.81 10.20 -7.92
C LEU A 94 -6.39 10.44 -9.37
N ALA A 95 -6.51 11.66 -9.90
CA ALA A 95 -6.02 12.01 -11.23
C ALA A 95 -4.49 11.86 -11.35
N GLU A 96 -3.74 12.26 -10.33
CA GLU A 96 -2.29 12.07 -10.28
C GLU A 96 -1.90 10.59 -10.26
N ALA A 97 -2.59 9.79 -9.44
CA ALA A 97 -2.39 8.35 -9.36
C ALA A 97 -2.73 7.63 -10.69
N LEU A 98 -3.83 8.01 -11.34
CA LEU A 98 -4.20 7.52 -12.67
C LEU A 98 -3.13 7.87 -13.72
N ALA A 99 -2.55 9.07 -13.65
CA ALA A 99 -1.48 9.44 -14.57
C ALA A 99 -0.24 8.56 -14.41
N ILE A 100 0.10 8.13 -13.18
CA ILE A 100 1.23 7.22 -12.91
C ILE A 100 0.95 5.82 -13.50
N THR A 101 -0.22 5.24 -13.22
CA THR A 101 -0.60 3.91 -13.73
C THR A 101 -0.70 3.90 -15.25
N GLY A 102 -1.26 4.95 -15.85
CA GLY A 102 -1.37 5.12 -17.30
C GLY A 102 0.01 5.18 -17.98
N ARG A 103 0.98 5.89 -17.41
CA ARG A 103 2.37 5.90 -17.91
C ARG A 103 3.03 4.52 -17.82
N ALA A 104 2.63 3.69 -16.87
CA ALA A 104 3.12 2.32 -16.72
C ALA A 104 2.35 1.30 -17.60
N GLY A 105 1.34 1.74 -18.36
CA GLY A 105 0.52 0.86 -19.20
C GLY A 105 -0.38 -0.10 -18.41
N CYS A 106 -0.67 0.20 -17.15
CA CYS A 106 -1.51 -0.61 -16.28
C CYS A 106 -2.98 -0.17 -16.41
N HIS A 107 -3.92 -1.13 -16.30
CA HIS A 107 -5.34 -0.81 -16.20
C HIS A 107 -5.68 -0.44 -14.75
N ALA A 108 -6.23 0.75 -14.55
CA ALA A 108 -6.58 1.27 -13.24
C ALA A 108 -7.97 1.92 -13.24
N VAL A 109 -8.69 1.75 -12.14
CA VAL A 109 -9.95 2.43 -11.84
C VAL A 109 -9.74 3.27 -10.59
N ALA A 110 -10.27 4.49 -10.58
CA ALA A 110 -10.17 5.38 -9.44
C ALA A 110 -11.56 5.71 -8.88
N GLU A 111 -11.70 5.64 -7.56
CA GLU A 111 -12.98 5.80 -6.88
C GLU A 111 -12.85 6.60 -5.59
N VAL A 112 -13.81 7.48 -5.36
CA VAL A 112 -14.00 8.21 -4.11
C VAL A 112 -15.12 7.55 -3.33
N VAL A 113 -14.85 7.15 -2.09
CA VAL A 113 -15.83 6.46 -1.24
C VAL A 113 -16.07 7.26 0.04
N GLN A 114 -17.30 7.72 0.24
CA GLN A 114 -17.70 8.41 1.47
C GLN A 114 -18.03 7.40 2.57
N VAL A 115 -17.38 7.51 3.73
CA VAL A 115 -17.45 6.50 4.81
C VAL A 115 -17.56 7.13 6.18
N ARG A 116 -17.93 6.32 7.19
CA ARG A 116 -17.91 6.71 8.62
C ARG A 116 -16.73 6.16 9.39
N ASP A 117 -16.11 5.13 8.84
CA ASP A 117 -15.01 4.39 9.42
C ASP A 117 -14.22 3.83 8.24
N VAL A 118 -13.00 4.31 8.05
CA VAL A 118 -12.17 3.94 6.92
C VAL A 118 -11.69 2.49 7.05
N GLY A 119 -11.36 2.05 8.26
CA GLY A 119 -10.88 0.69 8.51
C GLY A 119 -11.93 -0.34 8.13
N LEU A 120 -13.16 -0.17 8.61
CA LEU A 120 -14.29 -1.04 8.28
C LEU A 120 -14.59 -1.03 6.77
N ALA A 121 -14.64 0.15 6.15
CA ALA A 121 -14.95 0.26 4.73
C ALA A 121 -13.91 -0.43 3.85
N ILE A 122 -12.62 -0.38 4.20
CA ILE A 122 -11.58 -1.15 3.50
C ILE A 122 -11.88 -2.65 3.55
N ILE A 123 -12.30 -3.18 4.71
CA ILE A 123 -12.64 -4.61 4.85
C ILE A 123 -13.85 -4.98 3.99
N GLU A 124 -14.90 -4.15 4.01
CA GLU A 124 -16.12 -4.36 3.24
C GLU A 124 -15.84 -4.34 1.72
N GLU A 125 -15.15 -3.30 1.24
CA GLU A 125 -14.79 -3.19 -0.18
C GLU A 125 -13.86 -4.32 -0.64
N ALA A 126 -12.90 -4.73 0.19
CA ALA A 126 -12.01 -5.85 -0.12
C ALA A 126 -12.76 -7.18 -0.27
N ARG A 127 -13.82 -7.38 0.53
CA ARG A 127 -14.68 -8.57 0.42
C ARG A 127 -15.56 -8.49 -0.82
N ASP A 128 -16.18 -7.34 -1.06
CA ASP A 128 -17.19 -7.18 -2.10
C ASP A 128 -16.56 -7.16 -3.51
N ARG A 129 -15.32 -6.69 -3.63
CA ARG A 129 -14.56 -6.64 -4.89
C ARG A 129 -13.51 -7.73 -5.04
N GLU A 130 -13.39 -8.60 -4.04
CA GLU A 130 -12.46 -9.73 -4.03
C GLU A 130 -11.00 -9.33 -4.33
N TRP A 131 -10.54 -8.24 -3.71
CA TRP A 131 -9.14 -7.82 -3.89
C TRP A 131 -8.18 -8.89 -3.39
N SER A 132 -7.08 -9.08 -4.10
CA SER A 132 -6.05 -10.04 -3.73
C SER A 132 -4.96 -9.43 -2.85
N LEU A 133 -4.78 -8.11 -2.95
CA LEU A 133 -3.78 -7.34 -2.24
C LEU A 133 -4.29 -5.92 -1.94
N ILE A 134 -4.17 -5.48 -0.69
CA ILE A 134 -4.35 -4.09 -0.27
C ILE A 134 -2.97 -3.49 0.02
N ILE A 135 -2.68 -2.31 -0.51
CA ILE A 135 -1.47 -1.55 -0.26
C ILE A 135 -1.84 -0.28 0.51
N LEU A 136 -1.21 -0.09 1.67
CA LEU A 136 -1.38 1.06 2.55
C LEU A 136 -0.05 1.80 2.72
N GLY A 137 -0.11 3.12 2.80
CA GLY A 137 1.03 3.98 3.07
C GLY A 137 0.98 4.60 4.47
N GLU A 138 2.09 4.55 5.19
CA GLU A 138 2.24 5.28 6.45
C GLU A 138 3.53 6.10 6.46
N VAL A 139 3.43 7.38 6.77
CA VAL A 139 4.60 8.24 6.95
C VAL A 139 4.75 8.46 8.44
N ARG A 140 5.88 8.06 9.02
CA ARG A 140 6.09 8.29 10.47
C ARG A 140 6.17 9.77 10.75
N ASP A 141 5.43 10.22 11.74
CA ASP A 141 5.57 11.54 12.30
C ASP A 141 6.13 11.41 13.73
N VAL A 142 7.30 12.00 13.96
CA VAL A 142 7.98 12.03 15.26
C VAL A 142 7.39 13.04 16.24
N HIS A 143 6.59 13.98 15.76
CA HIS A 143 5.98 15.05 16.54
C HIS A 143 4.50 14.78 16.85
N HIS A 144 3.83 13.95 16.04
CA HIS A 144 2.47 13.49 16.35
C HIS A 144 2.49 12.35 17.36
N ARG A 145 2.40 12.73 18.64
CA ARG A 145 2.21 11.84 19.78
C ARG A 145 0.73 11.61 20.13
N GLU A 146 -0.18 12.13 19.31
CA GLU A 146 -1.63 12.14 19.58
C GLU A 146 -2.33 11.25 18.55
N HIS A 147 -3.01 10.24 19.08
CA HIS A 147 -3.79 9.23 18.37
C HIS A 147 -4.65 9.87 17.27
N CYS A 148 -4.18 9.78 16.03
CA CYS A 148 -5.03 10.02 14.87
C CYS A 148 -5.98 8.82 14.76
N ASP A 149 -7.22 8.98 14.29
CA ASP A 149 -8.11 7.83 14.05
C ASP A 149 -7.45 6.76 13.13
N ARG A 150 -6.46 7.17 12.33
CA ARG A 150 -5.59 6.31 11.52
C ARG A 150 -4.66 5.37 12.31
N ASP A 151 -4.33 5.70 13.57
CA ASP A 151 -3.63 4.77 14.48
C ASP A 151 -4.44 3.48 14.69
N THR A 152 -5.75 3.52 14.43
CA THR A 152 -6.61 2.34 14.49
C THR A 152 -6.84 1.69 13.13
N MET A 153 -6.81 2.45 12.02
CA MET A 153 -7.12 1.95 10.69
C MET A 153 -6.14 0.86 10.21
N ILE A 154 -4.82 1.13 10.20
CA ILE A 154 -3.85 0.15 9.71
C ILE A 154 -3.87 -1.13 10.57
N PRO A 155 -3.80 -1.06 11.93
CA PRO A 155 -3.93 -2.27 12.75
C PRO A 155 -5.24 -3.01 12.56
N TYR A 156 -6.36 -2.29 12.38
CA TYR A 156 -7.65 -2.91 12.12
C TYR A 156 -7.68 -3.66 10.79
N VAL A 157 -7.18 -3.05 9.72
CA VAL A 157 -7.11 -3.69 8.39
C VAL A 157 -6.20 -4.91 8.43
N LEU A 158 -5.02 -4.81 9.06
CA LEU A 158 -4.11 -5.95 9.24
C LEU A 158 -4.75 -7.12 10.01
N ALA A 159 -5.62 -6.84 10.97
CA ALA A 159 -6.27 -7.86 11.78
C ALA A 159 -7.49 -8.52 11.08
N HIS A 160 -8.16 -7.83 10.15
CA HIS A 160 -9.46 -8.27 9.62
C HIS A 160 -9.52 -8.44 8.10
N ALA A 161 -8.50 -8.02 7.35
CA ALA A 161 -8.52 -8.11 5.89
C ALA A 161 -8.67 -9.56 5.40
N PRO A 162 -9.56 -9.81 4.42
CA PRO A 162 -9.76 -11.14 3.84
C PRO A 162 -8.64 -11.53 2.85
N CYS A 163 -7.71 -10.61 2.57
CA CYS A 163 -6.67 -10.76 1.59
C CYS A 163 -5.31 -10.29 2.13
N ARG A 164 -4.27 -10.37 1.29
CA ARG A 164 -2.93 -9.93 1.68
C ARG A 164 -2.93 -8.41 1.86
N VAL A 165 -2.24 -7.93 2.89
CA VAL A 165 -2.04 -6.49 3.14
C VAL A 165 -0.55 -6.19 3.14
N TRP A 166 -0.15 -5.20 2.35
CA TRP A 166 1.20 -4.62 2.38
C TRP A 166 1.11 -3.21 2.94
N VAL A 167 1.92 -2.95 3.96
CA VAL A 167 2.10 -1.61 4.51
C VAL A 167 3.50 -1.16 4.13
N VAL A 168 3.58 -0.07 3.36
CA VAL A 168 4.82 0.62 3.09
C VAL A 168 4.90 1.77 4.07
N GLN A 169 6.01 1.86 4.79
CA GLN A 169 6.19 2.86 5.81
C GLN A 169 7.47 3.65 5.57
N ASP A 170 7.32 4.96 5.39
CA ASP A 170 8.46 5.85 5.29
C ASP A 170 9.07 6.15 6.66
N PRO A 171 10.39 6.39 6.71
CA PRO A 171 11.00 7.01 7.87
C PRO A 171 10.39 8.41 8.10
N PRO A 172 10.55 8.97 9.31
CA PRO A 172 10.19 10.36 9.54
C PRO A 172 10.84 11.28 8.51
N ALA A 173 10.08 12.27 8.02
CA ALA A 173 10.57 13.20 7.01
C ALA A 173 11.85 13.94 7.46
N GLU A 174 11.99 14.18 8.75
CA GLU A 174 13.21 14.76 9.34
C GLU A 174 14.45 13.86 9.21
N TRP A 175 14.28 12.54 9.06
CA TRP A 175 15.38 11.59 8.87
C TRP A 175 15.78 11.46 7.40
N ALA A 176 14.89 11.86 6.49
CA ALA A 176 15.19 11.87 5.06
C ALA A 176 16.36 12.83 4.72
N ALA A 177 16.63 13.84 5.57
CA ALA A 177 17.76 14.76 5.41
C ALA A 177 19.13 14.13 5.75
N PHE A 178 19.18 12.91 6.28
CA PHE A 178 20.41 12.22 6.67
C PHE A 178 20.86 11.13 5.68
N PHE A 179 20.13 10.94 4.58
CA PHE A 179 20.44 10.01 3.49
C PHE A 179 20.55 10.76 2.17
#